data_AF-A0A9E4WGX5-F1
#
_entry.id   AF-A0A9E4WGX5-F1
#
_cell.length_a   1.000
_cell.length_b   1.000
_cell.length_c   1.000
_cell.angle_alpha   90.00
_cell.angle_beta   90.00
_cell.angle_gamma   90.00
#
_symmetry.space_group_name_H-M   'P 1'
#
loop_
_entity.id
_entity.type
_entity.pdbx_description
1 polymer ?
#
loop_
_entity_poly.entity_id
_entity_poly.type
_entity_poly.pdbx_seq_one_letter_code
_entity_poly.pdbx_strand_id
1 'polypeptide(L)'
;DTTTYDTPEWRQMVACQEIGHAFGLGHQDVDFDNTSLGTCMDDTSDPSSNQHPNTHDDEQLEAIYDHADAECGGGGGPPPWAGGPNRGKTPGVIDSEWGKAVGTDANGRPNEFELDLGKGNKLITHVLWAN
;
A
#
# COMPACT_ATOMS: atom_id res chain seq x y z
N ASP A 1 0.67 25.20 -16.32
CA ASP A 1 1.18 23.88 -16.67
C ASP A 1 2.46 23.95 -17.47
N THR A 2 3.55 23.54 -16.85
CA THR A 2 4.81 23.24 -17.52
C THR A 2 4.72 21.81 -18.04
N THR A 3 4.83 21.63 -19.35
CA THR A 3 4.72 20.32 -20.04
C THR A 3 5.79 19.30 -19.62
N THR A 4 6.80 19.71 -18.85
CA THR A 4 7.93 18.88 -18.41
C THR A 4 7.49 17.69 -17.55
N TYR A 5 6.58 17.91 -16.60
CA TYR A 5 6.13 16.88 -15.63
C TYR A 5 4.82 16.20 -16.03
N ASP A 6 4.33 16.46 -17.25
CA ASP A 6 3.04 15.96 -17.73
C ASP A 6 3.20 15.01 -18.91
N THR A 7 4.10 14.02 -18.76
CA THR A 7 4.26 12.91 -19.70
C THR A 7 3.75 11.60 -19.09
N PRO A 8 3.45 10.56 -19.89
CA PRO A 8 3.05 9.25 -19.37
C PRO A 8 4.03 8.68 -18.35
N GLU A 9 5.33 8.85 -18.59
CA GLU A 9 6.41 8.34 -17.73
C GLU A 9 6.38 9.01 -16.36
N TRP A 10 6.24 10.35 -16.31
CA TRP A 10 6.09 11.09 -15.05
C TRP A 10 4.85 10.67 -14.28
N ARG A 11 3.71 10.53 -14.96
CA ARG A 11 2.47 10.09 -14.31
C ARG A 11 2.59 8.68 -13.76
N GLN A 12 3.28 7.79 -14.48
CA GLN A 12 3.46 6.41 -14.05
C GLN A 12 4.46 6.28 -12.90
N MET A 13 5.55 7.05 -12.91
CA MET A 13 6.48 7.11 -11.78
C MET A 13 5.77 7.58 -10.50
N VAL A 14 5.03 8.70 -10.57
CA VAL A 14 4.29 9.21 -9.40
C VAL A 14 3.23 8.22 -8.94
N ALA A 15 2.48 7.59 -9.85
CA ALA A 15 1.52 6.56 -9.47
C ALA A 15 2.19 5.38 -8.76
N CYS A 16 3.39 4.98 -9.20
CA CYS A 16 4.14 3.90 -8.56
C CYS A 16 4.63 4.30 -7.16
N GLN A 17 5.15 5.53 -6.99
CA GLN A 17 5.53 6.09 -5.69
C GLN A 17 4.37 6.05 -4.69
N GLU A 18 3.23 6.62 -5.08
CA GLU A 18 2.07 6.74 -4.19
C GLU A 18 1.46 5.37 -3.83
N ILE A 19 1.47 4.42 -4.77
CA ILE A 19 1.08 3.03 -4.49
C ILE A 19 2.09 2.39 -3.53
N GLY A 20 3.40 2.54 -3.78
CA GLY A 20 4.44 2.02 -2.89
C GLY A 20 4.31 2.57 -1.46
N HIS A 21 4.12 3.88 -1.31
CA HIS A 21 3.83 4.52 -0.03
C HIS A 21 2.58 3.97 0.65
N ALA A 22 1.51 3.73 -0.11
CA ALA A 22 0.30 3.12 0.44
C ALA A 22 0.55 1.70 0.99
N PHE A 23 1.54 0.98 0.48
CA PHE A 23 2.01 -0.30 0.99
C PHE A 23 3.17 -0.19 1.99
N GLY A 24 3.46 1.01 2.49
CA GLY A 24 4.46 1.24 3.54
C GLY A 24 5.90 1.35 3.06
N LEU A 25 6.15 1.46 1.75
CA LEU A 25 7.49 1.71 1.21
C LEU A 25 7.91 3.15 1.43
N GLY A 26 9.18 3.34 1.80
CA GLY A 26 9.84 4.64 1.84
C GLY A 26 10.70 4.87 0.60
N HIS A 27 11.22 6.09 0.42
CA HIS A 27 12.20 6.36 -0.63
C HIS A 27 13.53 5.65 -0.35
N GLN A 28 14.15 5.11 -1.40
CA GLN A 28 15.53 4.63 -1.38
C GLN A 28 16.51 5.81 -1.44
N ASP A 29 16.15 6.87 -2.19
CA ASP A 29 16.84 8.15 -2.21
C ASP A 29 15.84 9.31 -2.37
N VAL A 30 16.16 10.43 -1.73
CA VAL A 30 15.36 11.66 -1.67
C VAL A 30 16.04 12.86 -2.35
N ASP A 31 17.26 12.69 -2.87
CA ASP A 31 18.00 13.72 -3.57
C ASP A 31 17.70 13.71 -5.08
N PHE A 32 16.75 14.56 -5.50
CA PHE A 32 16.24 14.68 -6.88
C PHE A 32 17.30 14.81 -7.98
N ASP A 33 18.47 15.35 -7.64
CA ASP A 33 19.56 15.63 -8.58
C ASP A 33 20.63 14.50 -8.60
N ASN A 34 20.45 13.44 -7.82
CA ASN A 34 21.33 12.28 -7.79
C ASN A 34 21.26 11.45 -9.09
N THR A 35 22.02 10.37 -9.13
CA THR A 35 21.84 9.34 -10.17
C THR A 35 20.70 8.42 -9.77
N SER A 36 19.67 8.35 -10.61
CA SER A 36 18.54 7.45 -10.42
C SER A 36 18.97 6.01 -10.16
N LEU A 37 18.33 5.40 -9.16
CA LEU A 37 18.52 4.00 -8.77
C LEU A 37 17.64 3.03 -9.58
N GLY A 38 16.80 3.55 -10.50
CA GLY A 38 15.92 2.73 -11.32
C GLY A 38 14.85 1.97 -10.53
N THR A 39 14.42 2.57 -9.42
CA THR A 39 13.29 2.14 -8.58
C THR A 39 12.19 3.18 -8.69
N CYS A 40 10.92 2.77 -8.57
CA CYS A 40 9.89 3.77 -8.47
C CYS A 40 9.85 4.49 -7.11
N MET A 41 10.55 4.02 -6.08
CA MET A 41 10.69 4.67 -4.77
C MET A 41 11.93 5.57 -4.69
N ASP A 42 12.20 6.33 -5.74
CA ASP A 42 13.36 7.23 -5.82
C ASP A 42 12.89 8.60 -6.31
N ASP A 43 13.30 9.65 -5.60
CA ASP A 43 13.08 11.04 -6.02
C ASP A 43 14.09 11.36 -7.13
N THR A 44 13.61 11.44 -8.37
CA THR A 44 14.49 11.60 -9.54
C THR A 44 13.97 12.64 -10.53
N SER A 45 14.91 13.32 -11.19
CA SER A 45 14.66 14.18 -12.36
C SER A 45 14.46 13.43 -13.69
N ASP A 46 14.70 12.11 -13.71
CA ASP A 46 14.53 11.23 -14.87
C ASP A 46 13.55 10.08 -14.55
N PRO A 47 12.31 10.10 -15.07
CA PRO A 47 11.31 9.07 -14.80
C PRO A 47 11.48 7.82 -15.66
N SER A 48 12.43 7.78 -16.61
CA SER A 48 12.48 6.75 -17.64
C SER A 48 12.66 5.32 -17.11
N SER A 49 13.38 5.15 -15.99
CA SER A 49 13.59 3.87 -15.31
C SER A 49 12.75 3.65 -14.06
N ASN A 50 11.98 4.65 -13.61
CA ASN A 50 11.37 4.68 -12.27
C ASN A 50 9.86 4.44 -12.33
N GLN A 51 9.37 3.77 -13.38
CA GLN A 51 7.95 3.54 -13.63
C GLN A 51 7.40 2.26 -12.99
N HIS A 52 8.26 1.48 -12.34
CA HIS A 52 7.94 0.20 -11.73
C HIS A 52 8.89 -0.12 -10.56
N PRO A 53 8.52 -1.04 -9.66
CA PRO A 53 9.38 -1.50 -8.58
C PRO A 53 10.73 -2.05 -9.09
N ASN A 54 11.77 -1.93 -8.27
CA ASN A 54 13.00 -2.70 -8.41
C ASN A 54 13.04 -3.84 -7.38
N THR A 55 14.12 -4.62 -7.42
CA THR A 55 14.33 -5.75 -6.49
C THR A 55 14.26 -5.34 -5.02
N HIS A 56 14.79 -4.16 -4.64
CA HIS A 56 14.73 -3.72 -3.25
C HIS A 56 13.29 -3.38 -2.82
N ASP A 57 12.47 -2.80 -3.71
CA ASP A 57 11.06 -2.54 -3.41
C ASP A 57 10.30 -3.85 -3.17
N ASP A 58 10.53 -4.87 -4.03
CA ASP A 58 9.94 -6.19 -3.87
C ASP A 58 10.40 -6.87 -2.56
N GLU A 59 11.68 -6.78 -2.23
CA GLU A 59 12.25 -7.30 -0.97
C GLU A 59 11.67 -6.60 0.27
N GLN A 60 11.39 -5.30 0.19
CA GLN A 60 10.71 -4.58 1.29
C GLN A 60 9.25 -5.00 1.42
N LEU A 61 8.53 -5.17 0.31
CA LEU A 61 7.16 -5.69 0.34
C LEU A 61 7.12 -7.11 0.92
N GLU A 62 8.07 -7.97 0.57
CA GLU A 62 8.24 -9.29 1.19
C GLU A 62 8.56 -9.15 2.68
N ALA A 63 9.45 -8.24 3.09
CA ALA A 63 9.73 -8.07 4.52
C ALA A 63 8.52 -7.56 5.34
N ILE A 64 7.65 -6.73 4.75
CA ILE A 64 6.45 -6.18 5.40
C ILE A 64 5.30 -7.19 5.40
N TYR A 65 5.11 -7.89 4.28
CA TYR A 65 3.92 -8.70 4.00
C TYR A 65 4.22 -10.17 3.75
N ASP A 66 5.43 -10.69 3.91
CA ASP A 66 5.64 -12.14 3.90
C ASP A 66 5.02 -12.73 5.17
N HIS A 67 4.07 -13.64 4.96
CA HIS A 67 3.48 -14.42 6.01
C HIS A 67 3.85 -15.88 5.76
N ALA A 68 4.56 -16.47 6.73
CA ALA A 68 4.83 -17.90 6.79
C ALA A 68 3.55 -18.69 7.14
N ASP A 69 2.47 -18.48 6.40
CA ASP A 69 1.28 -19.29 6.52
C ASP A 69 1.56 -20.61 5.80
N ALA A 70 1.85 -21.62 6.62
CA ALA A 70 1.97 -23.01 6.19
C ALA A 70 0.83 -23.38 5.24
N GLU A 71 1.21 -23.93 4.07
CA GLU A 71 0.40 -24.69 3.13
C GLU A 71 -1.11 -24.36 3.14
N CYS A 72 -1.61 -23.80 2.03
CA CYS A 72 -3.02 -23.89 1.66
C CYS A 72 -3.39 -25.37 1.45
N GLY A 73 -3.48 -26.12 2.54
CA GLY A 73 -3.91 -27.50 2.60
C GLY A 73 -5.38 -27.52 2.29
N GLY A 74 -5.72 -28.08 1.13
CA GLY A 74 -7.07 -28.21 0.63
C GLY A 74 -8.04 -28.73 1.69
N GLY A 75 -8.85 -27.82 2.23
CA GLY A 75 -10.00 -28.12 3.06
C GLY A 75 -11.07 -27.10 2.72
N GLY A 76 -12.04 -27.51 1.91
CA GLY A 76 -13.20 -26.70 1.51
C GLY A 76 -14.15 -26.41 2.68
N GLY A 77 -13.64 -25.81 3.75
CA GLY A 77 -14.42 -25.20 4.81
C GLY A 77 -14.68 -23.73 4.46
N PRO A 78 -15.89 -23.21 4.67
CA PRO A 78 -16.11 -21.79 4.50
C PRO A 78 -15.22 -21.01 5.48
N PRO A 79 -14.66 -19.87 5.05
CA PRO A 79 -13.78 -19.07 5.89
C PRO A 79 -14.48 -18.64 7.19
N PRO A 80 -13.74 -18.38 8.27
CA PRO A 80 -14.29 -18.15 9.62
C PRO A 80 -15.27 -16.97 9.72
N TRP A 81 -15.38 -16.12 8.69
CA TRP A 81 -16.38 -15.06 8.59
C TRP A 81 -17.79 -15.52 8.15
N ALA A 82 -17.96 -16.79 7.76
CA ALA A 82 -19.22 -17.31 7.22
C ALA A 82 -20.38 -17.50 8.25
N GLY A 83 -20.11 -17.26 9.54
CA GLY A 83 -21.08 -17.47 10.63
C GLY A 83 -21.63 -16.21 11.31
N GLY A 84 -21.11 -15.02 10.99
CA GLY A 84 -21.49 -13.78 11.69
C GLY A 84 -22.78 -13.13 11.14
N PRO A 85 -23.45 -12.26 11.92
CA PRO A 85 -24.70 -11.58 11.54
C PRO A 85 -24.57 -10.62 10.32
N ASN A 86 -23.37 -10.43 9.76
CA ASN A 86 -23.08 -9.50 8.67
C ASN A 86 -22.82 -10.20 7.32
N ARG A 87 -23.65 -11.17 6.93
CA ARG A 87 -23.55 -11.75 5.57
C ARG A 87 -24.03 -10.74 4.51
N GLY A 88 -23.15 -10.45 3.53
CA GLY A 88 -23.54 -9.80 2.27
C GLY A 88 -23.36 -8.28 2.20
N LYS A 89 -22.68 -7.65 3.17
CA LYS A 89 -22.22 -6.27 3.02
C LYS A 89 -20.77 -6.28 2.56
N THR A 90 -20.48 -5.58 1.47
CA THR A 90 -19.12 -5.27 1.03
C THR A 90 -18.38 -4.65 2.21
N PRO A 91 -17.26 -5.22 2.67
CA PRO A 91 -16.39 -4.55 3.65
C PRO A 91 -16.01 -3.18 3.06
N GLY A 92 -16.31 -2.08 3.76
CA GLY A 92 -15.99 -0.73 3.28
C GLY A 92 -17.08 0.33 3.39
N VAL A 93 -18.27 0.04 3.94
CA VAL A 93 -19.38 1.03 4.00
C VAL A 93 -19.74 1.43 5.43
N ILE A 94 -19.02 0.95 6.45
CA ILE A 94 -19.27 1.31 7.85
C ILE A 94 -17.93 1.46 8.60
N ASP A 95 -17.59 2.69 8.99
CA ASP A 95 -16.34 3.07 9.69
C ASP A 95 -16.01 2.21 10.92
N SER A 96 -17.03 1.65 11.59
CA SER A 96 -16.86 0.77 12.75
C SER A 96 -16.21 -0.58 12.41
N GLU A 97 -16.12 -0.95 11.13
CA GLU A 97 -15.54 -2.22 10.67
C GLU A 97 -14.05 -2.11 10.30
N TRP A 98 -13.48 -0.92 10.23
CA TRP A 98 -12.06 -0.73 9.85
C TRP A 98 -11.10 -0.90 11.02
N GLY A 99 -11.63 -0.93 12.25
CA GLY A 99 -10.84 -1.09 13.46
C GLY A 99 -10.34 0.23 14.02
N LYS A 100 -9.18 0.20 14.68
CA LYS A 100 -8.60 1.39 15.33
C LYS A 100 -7.75 2.16 14.32
N ALA A 101 -7.88 3.49 14.31
CA ALA A 101 -6.95 4.33 13.58
C ALA A 101 -5.54 4.16 14.16
N VAL A 102 -4.58 3.87 13.30
CA VAL A 102 -3.17 3.67 13.64
C VAL A 102 -2.24 4.64 12.90
N GLY A 103 -2.74 5.32 11.86
CA GLY A 103 -2.02 6.35 11.11
C GLY A 103 -2.89 7.57 10.80
N THR A 104 -2.23 8.71 10.58
CA THR A 104 -2.87 9.94 10.09
C THR A 104 -2.09 10.57 8.94
N ASP A 105 -2.79 11.23 8.02
CA ASP A 105 -2.18 12.04 6.96
C ASP A 105 -1.59 13.37 7.50
N ALA A 106 -0.96 14.15 6.62
CA ALA A 106 -0.35 15.44 6.95
C ALA A 106 -1.34 16.49 7.50
N ASN A 107 -2.65 16.31 7.27
CA ASN A 107 -3.72 17.16 7.77
C ASN A 107 -4.34 16.62 9.09
N GLY A 108 -3.77 15.53 9.63
CA GLY A 108 -4.24 14.89 10.85
C GLY A 108 -5.49 14.03 10.66
N ARG A 109 -5.88 13.71 9.42
CA ARG A 109 -7.02 12.82 9.15
C ARG A 109 -6.56 11.37 9.26
N PRO A 110 -7.32 10.47 9.92
CA PRO A 110 -6.99 9.05 9.92
C PRO A 110 -6.88 8.51 8.49
N ASN A 111 -5.74 7.90 8.15
CA ASN A 111 -5.48 7.35 6.82
C ASN A 111 -5.10 5.87 6.85
N GLU A 112 -4.95 5.29 8.05
CA GLU A 112 -4.66 3.87 8.23
C GLU A 112 -5.39 3.33 9.46
N PHE A 113 -6.05 2.19 9.28
CA PHE A 113 -6.81 1.52 10.32
C PHE A 113 -6.39 0.06 10.45
N GLU A 114 -6.27 -0.41 11.68
CA GLU A 114 -5.98 -1.79 12.03
C GLU A 114 -7.16 -2.43 12.75
N LEU A 115 -7.67 -3.53 12.21
CA LEU A 115 -8.58 -4.43 12.89
C LEU A 115 -7.87 -5.74 13.23
N ASP A 116 -7.73 -6.03 14.52
CA ASP A 116 -7.24 -7.32 15.01
C ASP A 116 -8.31 -8.40 14.80
N LEU A 117 -7.99 -9.40 13.97
CA LEU A 117 -8.85 -10.54 13.68
C LEU A 117 -8.58 -11.73 14.62
N GLY A 118 -7.60 -11.61 15.51
CA GLY A 118 -7.13 -12.62 16.43
C GLY A 118 -6.13 -13.60 15.79
N LYS A 119 -5.43 -14.34 16.66
CA LYS A 119 -4.42 -15.35 16.29
C LYS A 119 -3.28 -14.79 15.41
N GLY A 120 -2.91 -13.52 15.62
CA GLY A 120 -1.86 -12.85 14.86
C GLY A 120 -2.32 -12.28 13.51
N ASN A 121 -3.58 -12.49 13.11
CA ASN A 121 -4.11 -11.96 11.85
C ASN A 121 -4.64 -10.54 12.04
N LYS A 122 -4.39 -9.68 11.06
CA LYS A 122 -4.85 -8.28 11.06
C LYS A 122 -5.44 -7.93 9.70
N LEU A 123 -6.45 -7.05 9.70
CA LEU A 123 -6.91 -6.35 8.51
C LEU A 123 -6.40 -4.91 8.58
N ILE A 124 -5.57 -4.51 7.62
CA ILE A 124 -5.11 -3.13 7.47
C ILE A 124 -5.93 -2.46 6.36
N THR A 125 -6.48 -1.28 6.64
CA THR A 125 -7.22 -0.47 5.68
C THR A 125 -6.52 0.86 5.46
N HIS A 126 -6.05 1.10 4.24
CA HIS A 126 -5.48 2.39 3.82
C HIS A 126 -6.57 3.26 3.19
N VAL A 127 -6.62 4.53 3.59
CA VAL A 127 -7.58 5.52 3.10
C VAL A 127 -6.82 6.70 2.50
N LEU A 128 -6.93 6.86 1.18
CA LEU A 128 -6.49 8.08 0.49
C LEU A 128 -7.65 9.06 0.40
N TRP A 129 -7.46 10.22 1.02
CA TRP A 129 -8.44 11.32 1.00
C TRP A 129 -8.20 12.23 -0.21
N ALA A 130 -9.11 12.19 -1.19
CA ALA A 130 -9.11 13.11 -2.32
C ALA A 130 -10.16 14.23 -2.14
N ASN A 131 -9.84 15.43 -2.62
CA ASN A 131 -10.73 16.60 -2.63
C ASN A 131 -11.01 17.07 -4.06
#